data_AF-A0A8T1BVI0-F1
#
_entry.id   AF-A0A8T1BVI0-F1
#
_cell.length_a   1.000
_cell.length_b   1.000
_cell.length_c   1.000
_cell.angle_alpha   90.00
_cell.angle_beta   90.00
_cell.angle_gamma   90.00
#
_symmetry.space_group_name_H-M   'P 1'
#
loop_
_entity.id
_entity.type
_entity.pdbx_description
1 polymer ?
#
loop_
_entity_poly.entity_id
_entity_poly.type
_entity_poly.pdbx_seq_one_letter_code
_entity_poly.pdbx_strand_id
1 'polypeptide(L)'
;MNRSKCGDRFALCCLVFLVFRLVVARATGNAGTFDFDSQSYTFQEDAGTVQVKIVRTGDASGSVVVHYGLAKPMDATATVNKNFKFTDSVYEVNFDENQLEGFINVELINDAE
;
A
#
# COMPACT_ATOMS: atom_id res chain seq x y z
N MET A 1 1.33 -21.40 -27.29
CA MET A 1 1.27 -19.94 -27.16
C MET A 1 1.96 -19.53 -25.86
N ASN A 2 2.93 -18.64 -26.01
CA ASN A 2 4.01 -18.17 -25.14
C ASN A 2 3.78 -18.21 -23.61
N ARG A 3 4.53 -19.08 -22.93
CA ARG A 3 5.02 -18.81 -21.57
C ARG A 3 6.48 -18.35 -21.69
N SER A 4 6.69 -17.04 -21.75
CA SER A 4 7.99 -16.37 -21.78
C SER A 4 7.88 -15.23 -20.77
N LYS A 5 8.77 -14.98 -19.82
CA LYS A 5 10.04 -15.58 -19.39
C LYS A 5 10.22 -15.11 -17.93
N CYS A 6 9.90 -15.95 -16.95
CA CYS A 6 10.50 -15.83 -15.62
C CYS A 6 11.32 -17.10 -15.42
N GLY A 7 12.42 -17.18 -16.18
CA GLY A 7 13.34 -18.31 -16.19
C GLY A 7 14.72 -17.83 -15.74
N ASP A 8 15.15 -18.33 -14.59
CA ASP A 8 16.54 -18.42 -14.14
C ASP A 8 17.36 -17.10 -14.00
N ARG A 9 17.51 -16.70 -12.72
CA ARG A 9 18.72 -16.12 -12.08
C ARG A 9 18.97 -14.61 -11.98
N PHE A 10 18.03 -13.71 -12.29
CA PHE A 10 18.13 -12.30 -11.86
C PHE A 10 16.78 -11.72 -11.41
N ALA A 11 16.23 -12.29 -10.34
CA ALA A 11 14.91 -12.01 -9.76
C ALA A 11 14.80 -10.67 -8.97
N LEU A 12 15.54 -9.64 -9.39
CA LEU A 12 15.53 -8.32 -8.73
C LEU A 12 14.85 -7.22 -9.58
N CYS A 13 14.69 -7.43 -10.89
CA CYS A 13 13.96 -6.51 -11.76
C CYS A 13 12.43 -6.67 -11.68
N CYS A 14 11.94 -7.80 -11.18
CA CYS A 14 10.53 -8.20 -11.26
C CYS A 14 9.73 -7.94 -9.96
N LEU A 15 10.37 -7.28 -8.99
CA LEU A 15 9.82 -7.07 -7.65
C LEU A 15 9.58 -5.58 -7.39
N VAL A 16 8.35 -5.27 -6.98
CA VAL A 16 7.97 -3.94 -6.51
C VAL A 16 8.09 -3.92 -4.99
N PHE A 17 9.08 -3.18 -4.47
CA PHE A 17 9.28 -2.98 -3.03
C PHE A 17 8.72 -1.62 -2.59
N LEU A 18 7.77 -1.64 -1.65
CA LEU A 18 7.07 -0.47 -1.15
C LEU A 18 7.18 -0.37 0.37
N VAL A 19 7.43 0.86 0.84
CA VAL A 19 7.37 1.22 2.25
C VAL A 19 6.37 2.35 2.37
N PHE A 20 5.38 2.17 3.23
CA PHE A 20 4.31 3.13 3.42
C PHE A 20 4.49 3.94 4.69
N ARG A 21 3.92 5.14 4.70
CA ARG A 21 3.66 5.92 5.90
C ARG A 21 2.20 6.33 5.93
N LEU A 22 1.69 6.49 7.14
CA LEU A 22 0.36 7.00 7.40
C LEU A 22 0.41 8.18 8.36
N VAL A 23 -0.61 9.03 8.28
CA VAL A 23 -0.86 10.14 9.20
C VAL A 23 -2.36 10.20 9.46
N VAL A 24 -2.76 10.27 10.72
CA VAL A 24 -4.16 10.54 11.09
C VAL A 24 -4.48 12.01 10.76
N ALA A 25 -5.39 12.24 9.82
CA ALA A 25 -5.71 13.58 9.34
C ALA A 25 -6.87 14.23 10.09
N ARG A 26 -7.91 13.44 10.40
CA ARG A 26 -9.08 13.89 11.17
C ARG A 26 -9.68 12.74 11.96
N ALA A 27 -10.20 13.03 13.15
CA ALA A 27 -10.92 12.10 13.99
C ALA A 27 -12.06 12.82 14.72
N THR A 28 -13.22 12.19 14.83
CA THR A 28 -14.39 12.74 15.57
C THR A 28 -14.44 12.29 17.04
N GLY A 29 -13.51 11.44 17.47
CA GLY A 29 -13.43 10.88 18.81
C GLY A 29 -12.02 10.38 19.12
N ASN A 30 -11.90 9.42 20.04
CA ASN A 30 -10.62 8.76 20.28
C ASN A 30 -10.24 7.91 19.06
N ALA A 31 -9.25 8.39 18.30
CA ALA A 31 -8.86 7.76 17.05
C ALA A 31 -8.25 6.35 17.24
N GLY A 32 -7.69 6.05 18.41
CA GLY A 32 -6.84 4.88 18.58
C GLY A 32 -5.50 5.05 17.86
N THR A 33 -4.80 3.95 17.60
CA THR A 33 -3.53 3.94 16.88
C THR A 33 -3.69 3.21 15.56
N PHE A 34 -3.09 3.74 14.50
CA PHE A 34 -3.14 3.16 13.16
C PHE A 34 -1.74 2.77 12.73
N ASP A 35 -1.60 1.56 12.22
CA ASP A 35 -0.35 1.06 11.67
C ASP A 35 -0.63 0.16 10.46
N PHE A 36 0.40 -0.06 9.64
CA PHE A 36 0.33 -1.08 8.60
C PHE A 36 0.51 -2.47 9.21
N ASP A 37 -0.09 -3.48 8.59
CA ASP A 37 0.10 -4.88 8.99
C ASP A 37 1.56 -5.35 8.80
N SER A 38 2.30 -4.67 7.93
CA SER A 38 3.74 -4.90 7.69
C SER A 38 4.50 -3.60 7.47
N GLN A 39 5.78 -3.59 7.86
CA GLN A 39 6.67 -2.43 7.70
C GLN A 39 7.10 -2.21 6.24
N SER A 40 7.12 -3.27 5.43
CA SER A 40 7.46 -3.23 4.02
C SER A 40 6.67 -4.29 3.24
N TYR A 41 6.49 -4.04 1.95
CA TYR A 41 5.73 -4.88 1.06
C TYR A 41 6.52 -5.16 -0.21
N THR A 42 6.60 -6.43 -0.59
CA THR A 42 7.26 -6.88 -1.82
C THR A 42 6.25 -7.67 -2.64
N PHE A 43 5.99 -7.22 -3.86
CA PHE A 43 5.06 -7.86 -4.77
C PHE A 43 5.74 -8.22 -6.09
N GLN A 44 5.24 -9.24 -6.78
CA GLN A 44 5.61 -9.45 -8.19
C GLN A 44 4.94 -8.36 -9.03
N GLU A 45 5.65 -7.78 -9.99
CA GLU A 45 5.10 -6.76 -10.88
C GLU A 45 3.89 -7.24 -11.70
N ASP A 46 3.79 -8.55 -11.95
CA ASP A 46 2.70 -9.18 -12.70
C ASP A 46 1.49 -9.55 -11.83
N ALA A 47 1.50 -9.23 -10.53
CA ALA A 47 0.40 -9.56 -9.62
C ALA A 47 -0.86 -8.69 -9.85
N GLY A 48 -0.80 -7.67 -10.71
CA GLY A 48 -1.92 -6.79 -11.00
C GLY A 48 -2.23 -5.85 -9.84
N THR A 49 -3.43 -5.93 -9.25
CA THR A 49 -3.82 -5.08 -8.13
C THR A 49 -3.62 -5.81 -6.80
N VAL A 50 -2.87 -5.19 -5.89
CA VAL A 50 -2.59 -5.69 -4.55
C VAL A 50 -3.21 -4.78 -3.49
N GLN A 51 -3.52 -5.37 -2.34
CA GLN A 51 -4.12 -4.67 -1.20
C GLN A 51 -3.12 -4.56 -0.06
N VAL A 52 -2.97 -3.34 0.46
CA VAL A 52 -2.16 -3.03 1.64
C VAL A 52 -3.11 -2.73 2.79
N LYS A 53 -2.95 -3.46 3.90
CA LYS A 53 -3.84 -3.39 5.06
C LYS A 53 -3.33 -2.39 6.10
N ILE A 54 -4.25 -1.55 6.57
CA ILE A 54 -4.08 -0.68 7.74
C ILE A 54 -4.90 -1.28 8.88
N VAL A 55 -4.28 -1.38 10.06
CA VAL A 55 -4.88 -1.89 11.29
C VAL A 55 -5.05 -0.74 12.28
N ARG A 56 -6.27 -0.60 12.83
CA ARG A 56 -6.60 0.29 13.94
C ARG A 56 -6.59 -0.52 15.22
N THR A 57 -5.87 -0.06 16.24
CA THR A 57 -5.79 -0.70 17.56
C THR A 57 -6.16 0.28 18.68
N GLY A 58 -6.60 -0.25 19.81
CA GLY A 58 -7.07 0.55 20.94
C GLY A 58 -8.53 0.99 20.77
N ASP A 59 -8.79 2.28 20.92
CA ASP A 59 -10.14 2.85 20.89
C ASP A 59 -10.64 3.00 19.44
N ALA A 60 -11.81 2.42 19.16
CA ALA A 60 -12.43 2.42 17.84
C ALA A 60 -13.64 3.37 17.73
N SER A 61 -13.81 4.28 18.69
CA SER A 61 -14.96 5.18 18.75
C SER A 61 -14.84 6.30 17.72
N GLY A 62 -15.95 6.63 17.06
CA GLY A 62 -16.00 7.66 16.04
C GLY A 62 -15.28 7.33 14.73
N SER A 63 -15.51 8.21 13.74
CA SER A 63 -14.92 8.10 12.41
C SER A 63 -13.56 8.78 12.35
N VAL A 64 -12.64 8.17 11.61
CA VAL A 64 -11.27 8.66 11.41
C VAL A 64 -10.94 8.63 9.93
N VAL A 65 -10.20 9.63 9.47
CA VAL A 65 -9.60 9.59 8.14
C VAL A 65 -8.09 9.61 8.28
N VAL A 66 -7.48 8.63 7.62
CA VAL A 66 -6.05 8.39 7.61
C VAL A 66 -5.54 8.70 6.22
N HIS A 67 -4.55 9.59 6.14
CA HIS A 67 -3.82 9.82 4.89
C HIS A 67 -2.67 8.82 4.83
N TYR A 68 -2.38 8.32 3.63
CA TYR A 68 -1.24 7.45 3.41
C TYR A 68 -0.37 7.96 2.26
N GLY A 69 0.85 7.45 2.22
CA GLY A 69 1.78 7.72 1.13
C GLY A 69 3.00 6.83 1.23
N LEU A 70 3.92 6.99 0.27
CA LEU A 70 5.22 6.33 0.37
C LEU A 70 6.07 6.99 1.47
N ALA A 71 6.75 6.16 2.25
CA ALA A 71 7.57 6.59 3.37
C ALA A 71 8.72 7.51 2.95
N LYS A 72 9.49 7.10 1.93
CA LYS A 72 10.54 7.86 1.25
C LYS A 72 10.83 7.26 -0.13
N PRO A 73 11.19 8.07 -1.14
CA PRO A 73 11.62 7.59 -2.45
C PRO A 73 13.02 6.94 -2.46
N MET A 74 13.83 7.08 -1.39
CA MET A 74 15.19 6.51 -1.33
C MET A 74 15.25 5.07 -0.82
N ASP A 75 14.19 4.58 -0.18
CA ASP A 75 14.08 3.18 0.31
C ASP A 75 13.16 2.33 -0.58
N ALA A 76 12.43 2.97 -1.51
CA ALA A 76 11.59 2.31 -2.49
C ALA A 76 12.29 2.34 -3.86
N THR A 77 12.54 1.18 -4.45
CA THR A 77 13.05 1.08 -5.84
C THR A 77 11.97 1.41 -6.86
N ALA A 78 10.70 1.47 -6.43
CA ALA A 78 9.54 1.64 -7.27
C ALA A 78 9.16 3.12 -7.47
N THR A 79 9.00 3.53 -8.73
CA THR A 79 8.57 4.87 -9.11
C THR A 79 7.07 4.88 -9.41
N VAL A 80 6.35 5.87 -8.85
CA VAL A 80 4.92 6.09 -9.14
C VAL A 80 4.72 6.34 -10.64
N ASN A 81 3.67 5.76 -11.22
CA ASN A 81 3.35 5.77 -12.65
C ASN A 81 4.36 5.05 -13.56
N LYS A 82 5.38 4.40 -12.99
CA LYS A 82 6.30 3.53 -13.73
C LYS A 82 6.18 2.07 -13.29
N ASN A 83 6.26 1.82 -11.99
CA ASN A 83 6.20 0.46 -11.41
C ASN A 83 4.87 0.20 -10.70
N PHE A 84 4.17 1.25 -10.28
CA PHE A 84 2.86 1.12 -9.64
C PHE A 84 2.08 2.43 -9.72
N LYS A 85 0.78 2.36 -9.48
CA LYS A 85 -0.11 3.51 -9.27
C LYS A 85 -1.08 3.22 -8.12
N PHE A 86 -1.42 4.26 -7.38
CA PHE A 86 -2.50 4.19 -6.41
C PHE A 86 -3.84 4.28 -7.13
N THR A 87 -4.81 3.48 -6.70
CA THR A 87 -6.16 3.54 -7.27
C THR A 87 -6.91 4.74 -6.69
N ASP A 88 -6.69 5.05 -5.42
CA ASP A 88 -7.34 6.18 -4.75
C ASP A 88 -6.60 7.48 -5.05
N SER A 89 -7.33 8.44 -5.63
CA SER A 89 -6.77 9.71 -6.09
C SER A 89 -6.48 10.69 -4.96
N VAL A 90 -7.10 10.49 -3.80
CA VAL A 90 -7.04 11.40 -2.64
C VAL A 90 -6.01 10.94 -1.60
N TYR A 91 -5.53 9.69 -1.71
CA TYR A 91 -4.60 9.07 -0.75
C TYR A 91 -5.14 9.03 0.69
N GLU A 92 -6.45 8.81 0.84
CA GLU A 92 -7.15 8.74 2.12
C GLU A 92 -7.86 7.39 2.29
N VAL A 93 -7.89 6.88 3.52
CA VAL A 93 -8.76 5.78 3.93
C VAL A 93 -9.67 6.26 5.05
N ASN A 94 -10.98 6.09 4.85
CA ASN A 94 -11.99 6.38 5.85
C ASN A 94 -12.24 5.14 6.71
N PHE A 95 -12.16 5.33 8.02
CA PHE A 95 -12.60 4.37 9.02
C PHE A 95 -13.92 4.86 9.61
N ASP A 96 -14.95 4.05 9.50
CA ASP A 96 -16.19 4.25 10.23
C ASP A 96 -16.02 3.89 11.72
N GLU A 97 -17.03 4.24 12.50
CA GLU A 97 -17.06 3.86 13.92
C GLU A 97 -17.01 2.34 14.07
N ASN A 98 -16.17 1.87 14.99
CA ASN A 98 -15.87 0.45 15.24
C ASN A 98 -15.18 -0.29 14.08
N GLN A 99 -14.76 0.41 13.01
CA GLN A 99 -13.96 -0.21 11.96
C GLN A 99 -12.51 -0.35 12.41
N LEU A 100 -11.99 -1.58 12.35
CA LEU A 100 -10.64 -1.92 12.81
C LEU A 100 -9.62 -2.10 11.66
N GLU A 101 -10.10 -2.19 10.43
CA GLU A 101 -9.28 -2.53 9.27
C GLU A 101 -9.65 -1.66 8.08
N GLY A 102 -8.64 -1.21 7.35
CA GLY A 102 -8.79 -0.45 6.10
C GLY A 102 -7.81 -0.96 5.05
N PHE A 103 -8.11 -0.73 3.78
CA PHE A 103 -7.32 -1.25 2.67
C PHE A 103 -6.96 -0.14 1.69
N ILE A 104 -5.72 -0.17 1.22
CA ILE A 104 -5.23 0.65 0.12
C ILE A 104 -5.09 -0.25 -1.10
N ASN A 105 -5.63 0.18 -2.24
CA ASN A 105 -5.49 -0.54 -3.51
C ASN A 105 -4.34 0.02 -4.34
N VAL A 106 -3.36 -0.84 -4.63
CA VAL A 106 -2.17 -0.49 -5.41
C VAL A 106 -2.18 -1.32 -6.68
N GLU A 107 -2.22 -0.68 -7.84
CA GLU A 107 -2.06 -1.35 -9.12
C GLU A 107 -0.59 -1.37 -9.50
N LEU A 108 -0.04 -2.56 -9.72
CA LEU A 108 1.33 -2.79 -10.15
C LEU A 108 1.40 -2.73 -11.67
N ILE A 109 2.46 -2.10 -12.17
CA ILE A 109 2.71 -1.97 -13.61
C ILE A 109 3.80 -2.99 -13.93
N ASN A 110 3.46 -3.95 -14.77
CA ASN A 110 4.42 -4.90 -15.33
C ASN A 110 5.24 -4.17 -16.41
N ASP A 111 6.46 -3.77 -16.08
CA ASP A 111 7.39 -3.09 -16.97
C ASP A 111 8.56 -3.99 -17.43
N ALA A 112 8.54 -5.28 -17.08
CA ALA A 112 9.39 -6.29 -17.69
C ALA A 112 9.09 -6.47 -19.19
N GLU A 113 9.92 -5.85 -20.02
CA GLU A 113 10.18 -6.22 -21.41
C GLU A 113 11.56 -6.90 -21.56
#